data_AF-A0A6J3KGE8-F1
#
_entry.id   AF-A0A6J3KGE8-F1
#
_cell.length_a   1.000
_cell.length_b   1.000
_cell.length_c   1.000
_cell.angle_alpha   90.00
_cell.angle_beta   90.00
_cell.angle_gamma   90.00
#
_symmetry.space_group_name_H-M   'P 1'
#
loop_
_entity.id
_entity.type
_entity.pdbx_description
1 polymer ?
#
loop_
_entity_poly.entity_id
_entity_poly.type
_entity_poly.pdbx_seq_one_letter_code
_entity_poly.pdbx_strand_id
1 'polypeptide(L)'
;MKKTWSVGERIFKQDYKRRMKMFGALVENVALFGVEVWGWNMEERLDRIQRRYVKWILGLDMTTPNYILLEECKLTEIKEKALERAASYKEKALE
;
A
#
# COMPACT_ATOMS: atom_id res chain seq x y z
N MET A 1 0.06 17.75 -6.28
CA MET A 1 0.57 16.36 -6.13
C MET A 1 2.05 16.17 -6.50
N LYS A 2 2.83 17.19 -6.89
CA LYS A 2 4.20 17.00 -7.42
C LYS A 2 5.36 17.02 -6.41
N LYS A 3 5.19 17.52 -5.17
CA LYS A 3 6.33 17.72 -4.24
C LYS A 3 6.63 16.50 -3.34
N THR A 4 5.60 15.85 -2.79
CA THR A 4 5.78 14.79 -1.78
C THR A 4 6.08 13.43 -2.42
N TRP A 5 5.31 13.01 -3.42
CA TRP A 5 5.50 11.71 -4.08
C TRP A 5 6.75 11.64 -4.95
N SER A 6 7.25 12.79 -5.44
CA SER A 6 8.52 12.89 -6.19
C SER A 6 9.76 12.69 -5.33
N VAL A 7 9.66 12.55 -4.01
CA VAL A 7 10.80 12.22 -3.14
C VAL A 7 11.39 10.87 -3.54
N GLY A 8 10.54 9.86 -3.72
CA GLY A 8 10.99 8.53 -4.16
C GLY A 8 11.62 8.57 -5.55
N GLU A 9 11.11 9.41 -6.44
CA GLU A 9 11.67 9.60 -7.78
C GLU A 9 13.04 10.28 -7.78
N ARG A 10 13.20 11.34 -6.99
CA ARG A 10 14.46 12.07 -6.86
C ARG A 10 15.57 11.22 -6.26
N ILE A 11 15.24 10.38 -5.28
CA ILE A 11 16.22 9.56 -4.55
C ILE A 11 16.49 8.25 -5.28
N PHE A 12 15.43 7.52 -5.68
CA PHE A 12 15.54 6.15 -6.18
C PHE A 12 15.39 6.02 -7.70
N LYS A 13 15.13 7.12 -8.43
CA LYS A 13 14.92 7.11 -9.90
C LYS A 13 13.96 5.97 -10.29
N GLN A 14 14.21 5.15 -11.30
CA GLN A 14 13.29 4.11 -11.73
C GLN A 14 13.36 2.80 -10.91
N ASP A 15 14.03 2.77 -9.75
CA ASP A 15 14.09 1.57 -8.92
C ASP A 15 12.73 1.32 -8.22
N TYR A 16 11.94 0.43 -8.82
CA TYR A 16 10.63 0.03 -8.31
C TYR A 16 10.69 -0.55 -6.89
N LYS A 17 11.65 -1.45 -6.62
CA LYS A 17 11.73 -2.16 -5.33
C LYS A 17 11.99 -1.20 -4.19
N ARG A 18 12.93 -0.26 -4.37
CA ARG A 18 13.23 0.76 -3.34
C ARG A 18 12.08 1.72 -3.12
N ARG A 19 11.39 2.13 -4.20
CA ARG A 19 10.19 3.00 -4.09
C ARG A 19 9.02 2.31 -3.38
N MET A 20 8.83 1.01 -3.60
CA MET A 20 7.80 0.24 -2.90
C MET A 20 8.16 0.05 -1.42
N LYS A 21 9.43 -0.20 -1.11
CA LYS A 21 9.92 -0.25 0.29
C LYS A 21 9.70 1.07 1.03
N MET A 22 9.92 2.20 0.37
CA MET A 22 9.63 3.52 0.95
C MET A 22 8.14 3.72 1.22
N PHE A 23 7.28 3.28 0.30
CA PHE A 23 5.83 3.33 0.49
C PHE A 23 5.38 2.46 1.66
N GLY A 24 5.88 1.23 1.76
CA GLY A 24 5.63 0.34 2.89
C GLY A 24 6.02 1.00 4.22
N ALA A 25 7.21 1.60 4.28
CA ALA A 25 7.71 2.24 5.49
C ALA A 25 6.87 3.46 5.93
N LEU A 26 6.43 4.30 4.99
CA LEU A 26 5.81 5.60 5.29
C LEU A 26 4.28 5.56 5.32
N VAL A 27 3.66 4.84 4.39
CA VAL A 27 2.21 4.87 4.16
C VAL A 27 1.55 3.63 4.73
N GLU A 28 2.10 2.45 4.42
CA GLU A 28 1.51 1.18 4.83
C GLU A 28 1.54 1.00 6.34
N ASN A 29 2.66 1.32 7.01
CA ASN A 29 2.73 1.29 8.47
C ASN A 29 1.70 2.22 9.15
N VAL A 30 1.53 3.44 8.63
CA VAL A 30 0.56 4.40 9.18
C VAL A 30 -0.87 3.92 8.94
N ALA A 31 -1.14 3.36 7.76
CA ALA A 31 -2.42 2.73 7.48
C ALA A 31 -2.68 1.59 8.47
N LEU A 32 -1.76 0.63 8.59
CA LEU A 32 -1.91 -0.55 9.46
C LEU A 32 -2.08 -0.18 10.94
N PHE A 33 -1.44 0.90 11.41
CA PHE A 33 -1.72 1.42 12.76
C PHE A 33 -3.19 1.84 12.92
N GLY A 34 -3.80 2.41 11.88
CA GLY A 34 -5.23 2.72 11.86
C GLY A 34 -6.13 1.50 12.08
N VAL A 35 -5.68 0.28 11.73
CA VAL A 35 -6.42 -0.97 12.03
C VAL A 35 -6.51 -1.20 13.54
N GLU A 36 -5.44 -0.90 14.27
CA GLU A 36 -5.38 -1.10 15.72
C GLU A 36 -6.30 -0.10 16.44
N VAL A 37 -6.43 1.13 15.89
CA VAL A 37 -7.25 2.20 16.50
C VAL A 37 -8.71 2.13 16.09
N TRP A 38 -9.00 1.89 14.80
CA TRP A 38 -10.36 1.98 14.22
C TRP A 38 -10.94 0.62 13.81
N GLY A 39 -10.18 -0.47 13.96
CA GLY A 39 -10.57 -1.82 13.57
C GLY A 39 -10.30 -2.12 12.09
N TRP A 40 -10.68 -3.34 11.68
CA TRP A 40 -10.43 -3.90 10.34
C TRP A 40 -11.32 -3.30 9.23
N ASN A 41 -12.25 -2.41 9.55
CA ASN A 41 -13.12 -1.75 8.59
C ASN A 41 -12.37 -0.62 7.87
N MET A 42 -11.25 -0.97 7.24
CA MET A 42 -10.48 -0.06 6.41
C MET A 42 -11.24 0.28 5.14
N GLU A 43 -11.28 1.56 4.85
CA GLU A 43 -11.94 2.11 3.69
C GLU A 43 -11.18 1.72 2.40
N GLU A 44 -11.91 1.33 1.33
CA GLU A 44 -11.36 1.02 -0.01
C GLU A 44 -10.48 2.14 -0.60
N ARG A 45 -10.54 3.33 -0.02
CA ARG A 45 -9.72 4.49 -0.39
C ARG A 45 -8.23 4.24 -0.20
N LEU A 46 -7.81 3.41 0.76
CA LEU A 46 -6.39 3.10 0.97
C LEU A 46 -5.81 2.24 -0.15
N ASP A 47 -6.52 1.19 -0.55
CA ASP A 47 -6.10 0.33 -1.67
C ASP A 47 -6.05 1.13 -2.98
N ARG A 48 -7.00 2.06 -3.17
CA ARG A 48 -6.98 2.98 -4.31
C ARG A 48 -5.72 3.86 -4.34
N ILE A 49 -5.21 4.31 -3.19
CA ILE A 49 -3.97 5.09 -3.11
C ILE A 49 -2.77 4.23 -3.48
N GLN A 50 -2.68 3.00 -2.96
CA GLN A 50 -1.61 2.06 -3.29
C GLN A 50 -1.57 1.79 -4.81
N ARG A 51 -2.71 1.42 -5.41
CA ARG A 51 -2.80 1.16 -6.86
C ARG A 51 -2.40 2.37 -7.70
N ARG A 52 -2.86 3.56 -7.32
CA ARG A 52 -2.51 4.82 -7.99
C ARG A 52 -1.02 5.14 -7.89
N TYR A 53 -0.41 4.87 -6.74
CA TYR A 53 1.01 5.07 -6.54
C TYR A 53 1.84 4.10 -7.40
N VAL A 54 1.46 2.82 -7.46
CA VAL A 54 2.14 1.82 -8.30
C VAL A 54 2.05 2.19 -9.78
N LYS A 55 0.86 2.54 -10.28
CA LYS A 55 0.67 3.01 -11.66
C LYS A 55 1.58 4.19 -11.98
N TRP A 56 1.68 5.14 -11.05
CA TRP A 56 2.55 6.31 -11.20
C TRP A 56 4.05 5.94 -11.24
N ILE A 57 4.52 5.03 -10.37
CA ILE A 57 5.93 4.60 -10.39
C ILE A 57 6.29 3.92 -11.71
N LEU A 58 5.38 3.09 -12.23
CA LEU A 58 5.59 2.33 -13.45
C LEU A 58 5.33 3.16 -14.72
N GLY A 59 4.86 4.41 -14.58
CA GLY A 59 4.50 5.26 -15.72
C GLY A 59 3.29 4.74 -16.51
N LEU A 60 2.42 3.95 -15.87
CA LEU A 60 1.21 3.40 -16.48
C LEU A 60 0.09 4.43 -16.50
N ASP A 61 -0.83 4.26 -17.45
CA ASP A 61 -2.03 5.07 -17.49
C ASP A 61 -2.94 4.79 -16.29
N MET A 62 -3.67 5.81 -15.85
CA MET A 62 -4.57 5.68 -14.69
C MET A 62 -5.74 4.72 -14.96
N THR A 63 -6.11 4.53 -16.22
CA THR A 63 -7.17 3.61 -16.68
C THR A 63 -6.72 2.16 -16.76
N THR A 64 -5.41 1.86 -16.65
CA THR A 64 -4.91 0.48 -16.70
C THR A 64 -5.69 -0.41 -15.74
N PRO A 65 -6.21 -1.58 -16.18
CA PRO A 65 -7.02 -2.43 -15.33
C PRO A 65 -6.29 -2.84 -14.05
N ASN A 66 -7.00 -2.81 -12.92
CA ASN A 66 -6.39 -3.08 -11.61
C ASN A 66 -5.94 -4.55 -11.45
N TYR A 67 -6.64 -5.49 -12.07
CA TYR A 67 -6.29 -6.91 -11.97
C TYR A 67 -4.89 -7.19 -12.56
N ILE A 68 -4.53 -6.56 -13.69
CA ILE A 68 -3.19 -6.70 -14.29
C ILE A 68 -2.13 -6.18 -13.32
N LEU A 69 -2.41 -5.05 -12.68
CA LEU A 69 -1.47 -4.46 -11.72
C LEU A 69 -1.24 -5.39 -10.52
N LEU A 70 -2.31 -5.97 -9.97
CA LEU A 70 -2.24 -6.85 -8.80
C LEU A 70 -1.46 -8.13 -9.12
N GLU A 71 -1.78 -8.78 -10.23
CA GLU A 71 -1.14 -10.02 -10.67
C GLU A 71 0.33 -9.83 -11.04
N GLU A 72 0.63 -8.90 -11.95
CA GLU A 72 1.98 -8.70 -12.47
C GLU A 72 2.95 -8.20 -11.39
N CYS A 73 2.47 -7.32 -10.51
CA CYS A 73 3.30 -6.77 -9.44
C CYS A 73 3.27 -7.62 -8.15
N LYS A 74 2.47 -8.69 -8.12
CA LYS A 74 2.20 -9.52 -6.92
C LYS A 74 1.88 -8.66 -5.70
N LEU A 75 1.01 -7.67 -5.89
CA LEU A 75 0.67 -6.70 -4.85
C LEU A 75 -0.42 -7.25 -3.95
N THR A 76 -0.08 -7.38 -2.67
CA THR A 76 -1.06 -7.59 -1.60
C THR A 76 -1.66 -6.24 -1.23
N GLU A 77 -2.99 -6.19 -1.18
CA GLU A 77 -3.70 -4.96 -0.82
C GLU A 77 -3.54 -4.65 0.66
N ILE A 78 -3.65 -3.37 1.04
CA ILE A 78 -3.51 -2.94 2.44
C ILE A 78 -4.61 -3.59 3.28
N LYS A 79 -5.81 -3.73 2.72
CA LYS A 79 -6.94 -4.40 3.38
C LYS A 79 -6.65 -5.85 3.77
N GLU A 80 -5.99 -6.62 2.90
CA GLU A 80 -5.63 -8.02 3.21
C GLU A 80 -4.64 -8.07 4.38
N LYS A 81 -3.60 -7.23 4.34
CA LYS A 81 -2.62 -7.13 5.42
C LYS A 81 -3.26 -6.66 6.74
N ALA A 82 -4.24 -5.77 6.65
CA ALA A 82 -5.00 -5.30 7.81
C ALA A 82 -5.82 -6.42 8.45
N LEU A 83 -6.42 -7.30 7.65
CA LEU A 83 -7.14 -8.48 8.13
C LEU A 83 -6.20 -9.46 8.84
N GLU A 84 -5.06 -9.79 8.23
CA GLU A 84 -4.03 -10.64 8.84
C GLU A 84 -3.56 -10.06 10.17
N ARG A 85 -3.30 -8.74 10.20
CA ARG A 85 -2.90 -8.02 11.42
C ARG A 85 -3.98 -8.15 12.49
N ALA A 86 -5.23 -7.86 12.16
CA ALA A 86 -6.35 -7.94 13.10
C ALA A 86 -6.57 -9.37 13.64
N ALA A 87 -6.41 -10.39 12.81
CA ALA A 87 -6.47 -11.79 13.22
C ALA A 87 -5.37 -12.12 14.25
N SER A 88 -4.13 -11.70 13.98
CA SER A 88 -3.01 -11.93 14.90
C SER A 88 -3.20 -11.31 16.29
N TYR A 89 -3.90 -10.18 16.38
CA TYR A 89 -4.24 -9.56 17.67
C TYR A 89 -5.33 -10.32 18.41
N LYS A 90 -6.32 -10.88 17.69
CA LYS A 90 -7.34 -11.73 18.31
C LYS A 90 -6.73 -12.99 18.90
N GLU A 91 -5.83 -13.64 18.16
CA GLU A 91 -5.11 -14.83 18.64
C GLU A 91 -4.33 -14.53 19.93
N LYS A 92 -3.55 -13.44 19.94
CA LYS A 92 -2.81 -13.00 21.14
C LYS A 92 -3.69 -12.59 22.32
N ALA A 93 -4.93 -12.17 22.08
CA ALA A 93 -5.86 -11.82 23.14
C ALA A 93 -6.60 -13.03 23.72
N LEU A 94 -6.58 -14.17 23.00
CA LEU A 94 -7.17 -15.44 23.39
C LEU A 94 -6.19 -16.34 24.17
N GLU A 95 -4.89 -16.09 24.02
CA GLU A 95 -3.77 -16.75 24.71
C GLU A 95 -3.51 -16.14 26.09
#